data_AF-A0A519WXV9-F1
#
_entry.id   AF-A0A519WXV9-F1
#
_cell.length_a   1.000
_cell.length_b   1.000
_cell.length_c   1.000
_cell.angle_alpha   90.00
_cell.angle_beta   90.00
_cell.angle_gamma   90.00
#
_symmetry.space_group_name_H-M   'P 1'
#
loop_
_entity.id
_entity.type
_entity.pdbx_description
1 polymer ?
#
loop_
_entity_poly.entity_id
_entity_poly.type
_entity_poly.pdbx_seq_one_letter_code
_entity_poly.pdbx_strand_id
1 'polypeptide(L)'
;MKTTYLYSLASLMVVALLFSCKTKSGKSDKTGLAYNKKEFGGFQVNNKFKRGPGPGLVEIEGGVFVMSGSAINIPGQELSTYNHKRETTVSSFYMDETEVSNTNWLEYLNWIRTNYPADYEYYYNELPDTLVWRRPLSYNEPYVDNYLRHPAYQDYPVVGVSWEQAARYCDWRTDRVNELLLRGQGYMTSFRDVNGKGAGNGATTAAARPTEPFNTDIYLNGQYDDKGKRAMKDLNPTNANNAAGATAGKGATRNVRLEDGILKQPYRLPTEAEWEYAALGLIGNTEYENIGENKIYPWSGLGVSSAKRKTRGLMLANFKRTKGDYMGVGGSLNDKGGLTVAVRSYLPNDFGLYNMAGNVNEWVADVYRAKTFEAADAFNPYRGNFYQDKKIADVTTGRIEKDKHNMPVMTAASSARKQTWAEKQAAVTANVDSAANKTYADQRGYRDPANELYGEITLITDKSRVYKGGSWDDQALWLNPAMRRFMQQDESTADIGFRCAMTMLGASEIRSFGKPQFKPRAQKAFRGGR
;
A
#
# COMPACT_ATOMS: atom_id res chain seq x y z
N MET A 1 -16.98 -57.40 12.13
CA MET A 1 -16.53 -56.30 11.25
C MET A 1 -17.16 -54.92 11.52
N LYS A 2 -18.15 -54.74 12.41
CA LYS A 2 -18.76 -53.41 12.68
C LYS A 2 -18.21 -52.65 13.90
N THR A 3 -17.56 -53.33 14.85
CA THR A 3 -17.05 -52.71 16.08
C THR A 3 -15.68 -52.05 15.90
N THR A 4 -14.83 -52.56 15.01
CA THR A 4 -13.47 -52.01 14.74
C THR A 4 -13.49 -50.66 14.02
N TYR A 5 -14.51 -50.37 13.20
CA TYR A 5 -14.69 -49.06 12.55
C TYR A 5 -15.16 -47.97 13.52
N LEU A 6 -15.91 -48.34 14.56
CA LEU A 6 -16.37 -47.39 15.57
C LEU A 6 -15.21 -46.92 16.47
N TYR A 7 -14.33 -47.84 16.86
CA TYR A 7 -13.13 -47.50 17.65
C TYR A 7 -12.08 -46.71 16.85
N SER A 8 -12.00 -46.91 15.53
CA SER A 8 -11.11 -46.13 14.66
C SER A 8 -11.67 -44.74 14.32
N LEU A 9 -12.99 -44.57 14.24
CA LEU A 9 -13.61 -43.25 14.12
C LEU A 9 -13.51 -42.44 15.42
N ALA A 10 -13.67 -43.12 16.57
CA ALA A 10 -13.50 -42.52 17.89
C ALA A 10 -12.03 -42.15 18.15
N SER A 11 -11.06 -42.97 17.72
CA SER A 11 -9.64 -42.63 17.83
C SER A 11 -9.24 -41.48 16.89
N LEU A 12 -9.83 -41.38 15.68
CA LEU A 12 -9.64 -40.22 14.81
C LEU A 12 -10.23 -38.92 15.39
N MET A 13 -11.38 -38.97 16.07
CA MET A 13 -11.93 -37.80 16.76
C MET A 13 -11.11 -37.40 18.00
N VAL A 14 -10.55 -38.35 18.74
CA VAL A 14 -9.67 -38.07 19.89
C VAL A 14 -8.32 -37.50 19.44
N VAL A 15 -7.79 -37.93 18.29
CA VAL A 15 -6.58 -37.34 17.70
C VAL A 15 -6.85 -35.94 17.11
N ALA A 16 -8.05 -35.67 16.60
CA ALA A 16 -8.45 -34.34 16.15
C ALA A 16 -8.60 -33.31 17.30
N LEU A 17 -8.81 -33.76 18.54
CA LEU A 17 -8.88 -32.89 19.73
C LEU A 17 -7.49 -32.56 20.33
N LEU A 18 -6.42 -33.23 19.90
CA LEU A 18 -5.07 -33.04 20.46
C LEU A 18 -4.17 -32.07 19.65
N PHE A 19 -4.65 -31.54 18.53
CA PHE A 19 -4.03 -30.40 17.85
C PHE A 19 -4.67 -29.06 18.26
N SER A 20 -4.89 -28.89 19.57
CA SER A 20 -5.07 -27.55 20.12
C SER A 20 -3.68 -26.92 20.25
N CYS A 21 -3.29 -26.13 19.24
CA CYS A 21 -2.15 -25.22 19.34
C CYS A 21 -2.20 -24.55 20.71
N LYS A 22 -1.15 -24.72 21.52
CA LYS A 22 -0.96 -23.98 22.78
C LYS A 22 -1.08 -22.49 22.46
N THR A 23 -2.26 -21.92 22.66
CA THR A 23 -2.46 -20.49 22.64
C THR A 23 -1.52 -19.90 23.66
N LYS A 24 -0.68 -18.93 23.26
CA LYS A 24 0.14 -18.14 24.19
C LYS A 24 -0.72 -17.82 25.41
N SER A 25 -0.21 -18.14 26.60
CA SER A 25 -0.92 -18.00 27.87
C SER A 25 -1.65 -16.67 27.91
N GLY A 26 -2.90 -16.66 28.40
CA GLY A 26 -3.63 -15.43 28.70
C GLY A 26 -3.01 -14.64 29.87
N LYS A 27 -1.70 -14.79 30.10
CA LYS A 27 -0.89 -14.21 31.15
C LYS A 27 0.46 -13.81 30.56
N SER A 28 1.03 -12.75 31.11
CA SER A 28 2.36 -12.28 30.76
C SER A 28 3.42 -13.32 31.13
N ASP A 29 4.30 -13.61 30.18
CA ASP A 29 5.48 -14.44 30.40
C ASP A 29 6.55 -13.71 31.24
N LYS A 30 6.48 -12.38 31.34
CA LYS A 30 7.42 -11.56 32.11
C LYS A 30 6.92 -11.22 33.50
N THR A 31 5.65 -10.82 33.64
CA THR A 31 5.09 -10.35 34.92
C THR A 31 4.14 -11.35 35.57
N GLY A 32 3.70 -12.39 34.85
CA GLY A 32 2.70 -13.34 35.33
C GLY A 32 1.26 -12.81 35.37
N LEU A 33 1.04 -11.51 35.16
CA LEU A 33 -0.27 -10.87 35.18
C LEU A 33 -1.17 -11.39 34.05
N ALA A 34 -2.45 -11.61 34.35
CA ALA A 34 -3.39 -12.06 33.33
C ALA A 34 -3.79 -10.91 32.38
N TYR A 35 -3.69 -11.17 31.08
CA TYR A 35 -4.16 -10.28 30.03
C TYR A 35 -5.68 -10.30 29.93
N ASN A 36 -6.27 -9.22 29.41
CA ASN A 36 -7.71 -9.10 29.14
C ASN A 36 -8.58 -9.23 30.41
N LYS A 37 -8.11 -8.74 31.55
CA LYS A 37 -8.80 -8.77 32.84
C LYS A 37 -8.84 -7.37 33.46
N LYS A 38 -10.02 -6.94 33.90
CA LYS A 38 -10.23 -5.65 34.59
C LYS A 38 -9.43 -5.56 35.90
N GLU A 39 -9.40 -6.66 36.66
CA GLU A 39 -8.69 -6.77 37.94
C GLU A 39 -7.19 -6.45 37.85
N PHE A 40 -6.55 -6.77 36.72
CA PHE A 40 -5.12 -6.55 36.50
C PHE A 40 -4.84 -5.30 35.65
N GLY A 41 -5.66 -4.26 35.81
CA GLY A 41 -5.49 -2.98 35.13
C GLY A 41 -6.05 -2.91 33.71
N GLY A 42 -6.72 -3.96 33.24
CA GLY A 42 -7.45 -3.92 31.96
C GLY A 42 -6.58 -3.96 30.70
N PHE A 43 -5.30 -4.33 30.80
CA PHE A 43 -4.41 -4.42 29.63
C PHE A 43 -4.91 -5.49 28.65
N GLN A 44 -5.24 -5.07 27.44
CA GLN A 44 -5.82 -5.92 26.40
C GLN A 44 -4.78 -6.37 25.39
N VAL A 45 -4.78 -7.66 25.06
CA VAL A 45 -3.87 -8.27 24.07
C VAL A 45 -4.67 -9.17 23.14
N ASN A 46 -4.53 -8.95 21.84
CA ASN A 46 -5.09 -9.82 20.82
C ASN A 46 -4.08 -10.91 20.41
N ASN A 47 -4.35 -12.15 20.81
CA ASN A 47 -3.53 -13.32 20.43
C ASN A 47 -4.04 -14.04 19.16
N LYS A 48 -5.08 -13.52 18.50
CA LYS A 48 -5.75 -14.14 17.36
C LYS A 48 -5.64 -13.30 16.08
N PHE A 49 -4.63 -12.43 15.99
CA PHE A 49 -4.39 -11.66 14.79
C PHE A 49 -4.20 -12.59 13.58
N LYS A 50 -4.96 -12.33 12.51
CA LYS A 50 -4.80 -13.00 11.23
C LYS A 50 -4.37 -11.96 10.22
N ARG A 51 -3.18 -12.17 9.68
CA ARG A 51 -2.69 -11.44 8.52
C ARG A 51 -3.60 -11.73 7.31
N GLY A 52 -3.76 -10.74 6.43
CA GLY A 52 -4.38 -10.94 5.13
C GLY A 52 -4.38 -9.66 4.29
N PRO A 53 -4.41 -9.79 2.96
CA PRO A 53 -4.40 -8.65 2.04
C PRO A 53 -5.64 -7.78 2.20
N GLY A 54 -5.54 -6.53 1.75
CA GLY A 54 -6.70 -5.70 1.47
C GLY A 54 -7.36 -6.09 0.13
N PRO A 55 -8.52 -5.53 -0.21
CA PRO A 55 -9.19 -5.83 -1.48
C PRO A 55 -8.29 -5.52 -2.68
N GLY A 56 -8.13 -6.46 -3.62
CA GLY A 56 -7.34 -6.29 -4.85
C GLY A 56 -5.82 -6.41 -4.70
N LEU A 57 -5.32 -6.63 -3.48
CA LEU A 57 -3.90 -6.79 -3.20
C LEU A 57 -3.46 -8.26 -3.25
N VAL A 58 -2.26 -8.49 -3.77
CA VAL A 58 -1.54 -9.76 -3.76
C VAL A 58 -0.42 -9.71 -2.74
N GLU A 59 -0.11 -10.85 -2.10
CA GLU A 59 1.01 -10.94 -1.16
C GLU A 59 2.33 -11.15 -1.91
N ILE A 60 3.31 -10.28 -1.65
CA ILE A 60 4.65 -10.33 -2.22
C ILE A 60 5.61 -10.80 -1.11
N GLU A 61 6.12 -12.03 -1.24
CA GLU A 61 7.15 -12.55 -0.32
C GLU A 61 8.43 -11.80 -0.61
N GLY A 62 8.94 -11.06 0.38
CA GLY A 62 10.15 -10.27 0.26
C GLY A 62 11.41 -11.12 0.35
N GLY A 63 12.54 -10.50 -0.01
CA GLY A 63 13.84 -11.13 -0.01
C GLY A 63 14.90 -10.22 -0.62
N VAL A 64 16.08 -10.80 -0.83
CA VAL A 64 17.19 -10.14 -1.51
C VAL A 64 17.01 -10.20 -3.03
N PHE A 65 17.35 -9.13 -3.73
CA PHE A 65 17.52 -9.11 -5.18
C PHE A 65 18.59 -8.12 -5.61
N VAL A 66 19.04 -8.23 -6.87
CA VAL A 66 19.95 -7.27 -7.48
C VAL A 66 19.15 -6.18 -8.19
N MET A 67 18.97 -5.05 -7.52
CA MET A 67 18.36 -3.86 -8.07
C MET A 67 19.19 -3.29 -9.22
N SER A 68 18.50 -2.79 -10.23
CA SER A 68 19.01 -2.29 -11.51
C SER A 68 19.81 -3.33 -12.34
N GLY A 69 19.82 -4.59 -11.91
CA GLY A 69 20.59 -5.65 -12.54
C GLY A 69 20.17 -5.97 -13.97
N SER A 70 18.87 -5.93 -14.24
CA SER A 70 18.29 -6.31 -15.54
C SER A 70 18.60 -5.32 -16.67
N ALA A 71 18.81 -4.03 -16.38
CA ALA A 71 19.14 -3.03 -17.39
C ALA A 71 20.55 -3.22 -17.97
N ILE A 72 21.52 -3.63 -17.13
CA ILE A 72 22.91 -3.82 -17.57
C ILE A 72 23.08 -5.15 -18.33
N ASN A 73 22.12 -6.06 -18.22
CA ASN A 73 22.15 -7.35 -18.91
C ASN A 73 21.53 -7.31 -20.31
N ILE A 74 21.16 -6.11 -20.82
CA ILE A 74 20.64 -5.95 -22.18
C ILE A 74 21.82 -6.04 -23.17
N PRO A 75 21.85 -7.04 -24.08
CA PRO A 75 22.93 -7.15 -25.06
C PRO A 75 22.98 -5.92 -25.98
N GLY A 76 24.18 -5.34 -26.16
CA GLY A 76 24.41 -4.25 -27.11
C GLY A 76 24.04 -2.85 -26.61
N GLN A 77 23.67 -2.68 -25.34
CA GLN A 77 23.42 -1.35 -24.75
C GLN A 77 24.21 -1.17 -23.46
N GLU A 78 24.98 -0.08 -23.37
CA GLU A 78 25.72 0.29 -22.17
C GLU A 78 24.91 1.29 -21.33
N LEU A 79 24.27 0.78 -20.28
CA LEU A 79 23.41 1.58 -19.38
C LEU A 79 24.01 1.72 -17.97
N SER A 80 25.27 1.31 -17.80
CA SER A 80 26.03 1.37 -16.55
C SER A 80 26.19 2.79 -15.99
N THR A 81 26.07 3.81 -16.84
CA THR A 81 26.14 5.23 -16.45
C THR A 81 24.88 5.72 -15.73
N TYR A 82 23.74 5.06 -15.92
CA TYR A 82 22.44 5.47 -15.37
C TYR A 82 21.84 4.47 -14.38
N ASN A 83 22.35 3.24 -14.38
CA ASN A 83 21.88 2.14 -13.56
C ASN A 83 23.09 1.47 -12.89
N HIS A 84 23.00 1.22 -11.59
CA HIS A 84 24.07 0.57 -10.82
C HIS A 84 23.54 -0.69 -10.17
N LYS A 85 24.21 -1.84 -10.40
CA LYS A 85 23.84 -3.09 -9.74
C LYS A 85 24.07 -2.98 -8.25
N ARG A 86 23.05 -3.32 -7.48
CA ARG A 86 23.13 -3.31 -6.03
C ARG A 86 22.28 -4.41 -5.43
N GLU A 87 22.82 -5.07 -4.41
CA GLU A 87 22.05 -5.97 -3.57
C GLU A 87 21.13 -5.20 -2.62
N THR A 88 19.85 -5.49 -2.72
CA THR A 88 18.80 -4.83 -1.96
C THR A 88 17.87 -5.89 -1.38
N THR A 89 17.51 -5.73 -0.12
CA THR A 89 16.48 -6.52 0.56
C THR A 89 15.19 -5.73 0.62
N VAL A 90 14.09 -6.34 0.17
CA VAL A 90 12.74 -5.82 0.35
C VAL A 90 12.00 -6.73 1.32
N SER A 91 11.35 -6.15 2.32
CA SER A 91 10.47 -6.86 3.24
C SER A 91 9.21 -7.31 2.54
N SER A 92 8.58 -8.40 3.00
CA SER A 92 7.29 -8.80 2.45
C SER A 92 6.26 -7.68 2.56
N PHE A 93 5.43 -7.54 1.54
CA PHE A 93 4.45 -6.48 1.43
C PHE A 93 3.27 -6.94 0.57
N TYR A 94 2.32 -6.04 0.36
CA TYR A 94 1.18 -6.26 -0.51
C TYR A 94 1.22 -5.26 -1.66
N MET A 95 0.87 -5.70 -2.87
CA MET A 95 0.80 -4.83 -4.05
C MET A 95 -0.48 -5.11 -4.83
N ASP A 96 -1.04 -4.08 -5.45
CA ASP A 96 -2.21 -4.25 -6.30
C ASP A 96 -1.89 -5.18 -7.46
N GLU A 97 -2.80 -6.11 -7.70
CA GLU A 97 -2.69 -7.09 -8.78
C GLU A 97 -2.56 -6.42 -10.16
N THR A 98 -3.18 -5.25 -10.33
CA THR A 98 -3.28 -4.51 -11.59
C THR A 98 -3.07 -3.01 -11.34
N GLU A 99 -2.94 -2.23 -12.40
CA GLU A 99 -3.03 -0.77 -12.32
C GLU A 99 -4.42 -0.34 -11.82
N VAL A 100 -4.51 0.87 -11.24
CA VAL A 100 -5.80 1.47 -10.86
C VAL A 100 -6.59 1.76 -12.14
N SER A 101 -7.79 1.20 -12.23
CA SER A 101 -8.66 1.38 -13.40
C SER A 101 -9.45 2.70 -13.36
N ASN A 102 -9.98 3.11 -14.51
CA ASN A 102 -10.91 4.24 -14.61
C ASN A 102 -12.11 4.07 -13.67
N THR A 103 -12.69 2.86 -13.56
CA THR A 103 -13.80 2.59 -12.63
C THR A 103 -13.41 2.86 -11.18
N ASN A 104 -12.21 2.46 -10.77
CA ASN A 104 -11.72 2.70 -9.42
C ASN A 104 -11.54 4.20 -9.15
N TRP A 105 -11.05 4.96 -10.13
CA TRP A 105 -10.93 6.41 -10.01
C TRP A 105 -12.30 7.10 -9.98
N LEU A 106 -13.26 6.65 -10.80
CA LEU A 106 -14.64 7.16 -10.78
C LEU A 106 -15.33 6.88 -9.44
N GLU A 107 -15.02 5.78 -8.77
CA GLU A 107 -15.47 5.50 -7.40
C GLU A 107 -14.96 6.58 -6.43
N TYR A 108 -13.67 6.93 -6.51
CA TYR A 108 -13.08 8.01 -5.71
C TYR A 108 -13.75 9.36 -5.98
N LEU A 109 -13.90 9.73 -7.25
CA LEU A 109 -14.58 10.95 -7.68
C LEU A 109 -16.04 11.00 -7.23
N ASN A 110 -16.76 9.88 -7.27
CA ASN A 110 -18.13 9.78 -6.77
C ASN A 110 -18.20 9.95 -5.25
N TRP A 111 -17.23 9.39 -4.51
CA TRP A 111 -17.11 9.61 -3.07
C TRP A 111 -16.90 11.09 -2.75
N ILE A 112 -16.04 11.81 -3.48
CA ILE A 112 -15.84 13.26 -3.29
C ILE A 112 -17.16 14.00 -3.49
N ARG A 113 -17.84 13.78 -4.62
CA ARG A 113 -19.13 14.44 -4.92
C ARG A 113 -20.18 14.23 -3.84
N THR A 114 -20.23 13.04 -3.25
CA THR A 114 -21.24 12.66 -2.26
C THR A 114 -20.93 13.21 -0.87
N ASN A 115 -19.66 13.37 -0.52
CA ASN A 115 -19.21 13.80 0.81
C ASN A 115 -18.90 15.30 0.89
N TYR A 116 -18.52 15.92 -0.23
CA TYR A 116 -18.19 17.33 -0.36
C TYR A 116 -19.00 18.00 -1.47
N PRO A 117 -20.34 17.98 -1.44
CA PRO A 117 -21.17 18.48 -2.53
C PRO A 117 -21.03 19.99 -2.77
N ALA A 118 -20.57 20.75 -1.77
CA ALA A 118 -20.34 22.19 -1.87
C ALA A 118 -18.90 22.56 -2.29
N ASP A 119 -17.94 21.64 -2.22
CA ASP A 119 -16.54 21.88 -2.58
C ASP A 119 -16.25 21.35 -3.99
N TYR A 120 -16.71 22.09 -5.00
CA TYR A 120 -16.45 21.74 -6.40
C TYR A 120 -14.96 21.86 -6.75
N GLU A 121 -14.21 22.74 -6.07
CA GLU A 121 -12.77 22.90 -6.26
C GLU A 121 -12.05 21.58 -5.95
N TYR A 122 -12.39 20.91 -4.85
CA TYR A 122 -11.82 19.60 -4.54
C TYR A 122 -12.11 18.57 -5.63
N TYR A 123 -13.36 18.51 -6.09
CA TYR A 123 -13.73 17.61 -7.19
C TYR A 123 -12.94 17.90 -8.48
N TYR A 124 -12.79 19.18 -8.83
CA TYR A 124 -12.07 19.60 -10.03
C TYR A 124 -10.57 19.27 -9.94
N ASN A 125 -9.94 19.50 -8.78
CA ASN A 125 -8.52 19.22 -8.57
C ASN A 125 -8.19 17.72 -8.57
N GLU A 126 -9.15 16.85 -8.24
CA GLU A 126 -8.99 15.38 -8.34
C GLU A 126 -9.42 14.81 -9.68
N LEU A 127 -10.01 15.62 -10.57
CA LEU A 127 -10.35 15.18 -11.90
C LEU A 127 -9.05 15.00 -12.71
N PRO A 128 -8.82 13.81 -13.33
CA PRO A 128 -7.67 13.62 -14.19
C PRO A 128 -7.71 14.60 -15.36
N ASP A 129 -6.53 15.07 -15.79
CA ASP A 129 -6.43 15.89 -16.98
C ASP A 129 -6.71 15.02 -18.21
N THR A 130 -7.88 15.21 -18.82
CA THR A 130 -8.25 14.49 -20.04
C THR A 130 -7.63 15.07 -21.30
N LEU A 131 -7.05 16.27 -21.23
CA LEU A 131 -6.41 16.93 -22.37
C LEU A 131 -5.06 16.31 -22.73
N VAL A 132 -4.50 15.46 -21.87
CA VAL A 132 -3.25 14.71 -22.13
C VAL A 132 -3.29 13.86 -23.40
N TRP A 133 -4.49 13.54 -23.90
CA TRP A 133 -4.69 12.83 -25.16
C TRP A 133 -4.41 13.71 -26.40
N ARG A 134 -4.49 15.04 -26.27
CA ARG A 134 -4.26 15.98 -27.36
C ARG A 134 -2.78 16.02 -27.72
N ARG A 135 -2.49 15.81 -29.02
CA ARG A 135 -1.16 15.99 -29.59
C ARG A 135 -1.29 16.80 -30.88
N PRO A 136 -0.37 17.76 -31.16
CA PRO A 136 -0.36 18.46 -32.43
C PRO A 136 -0.35 17.46 -33.60
N LEU A 137 -1.20 17.70 -34.61
CA LEU A 137 -1.32 16.85 -35.80
C LEU A 137 -1.78 15.40 -35.53
N SER A 138 -2.54 15.17 -34.46
CA SER A 138 -3.13 13.86 -34.12
C SER A 138 -4.62 13.97 -33.82
N TYR A 139 -5.41 13.00 -34.27
CA TYR A 139 -6.86 12.96 -34.01
C TYR A 139 -7.17 12.05 -32.81
N ASN A 140 -7.03 12.60 -31.61
CA ASN A 140 -7.28 11.91 -30.34
C ASN A 140 -8.44 12.50 -29.51
N GLU A 141 -9.18 13.48 -30.05
CA GLU A 141 -10.34 14.09 -29.38
C GLU A 141 -11.35 13.05 -28.84
N PRO A 142 -11.65 11.92 -29.51
CA PRO A 142 -12.54 10.92 -28.94
C PRO A 142 -12.11 10.40 -27.56
N TYR A 143 -10.80 10.34 -27.27
CA TYR A 143 -10.30 9.89 -25.96
C TYR A 143 -10.41 10.95 -24.88
N VAL A 144 -10.31 12.24 -25.25
CA VAL A 144 -10.52 13.37 -24.32
C VAL A 144 -11.92 13.30 -23.70
N ASP A 145 -12.93 12.97 -24.50
CA ASP A 145 -14.32 12.94 -24.05
C ASP A 145 -14.70 11.61 -23.38
N ASN A 146 -14.18 10.50 -23.88
CA ASN A 146 -14.69 9.16 -23.54
C ASN A 146 -13.79 8.35 -22.61
N TYR A 147 -12.46 8.55 -22.61
CA TYR A 147 -11.55 7.58 -21.98
C TYR A 147 -11.83 7.36 -20.49
N LEU A 148 -12.02 8.43 -19.71
CA LEU A 148 -12.23 8.32 -18.27
C LEU A 148 -13.61 7.77 -17.90
N ARG A 149 -14.66 8.01 -18.70
CA ARG A 149 -16.06 7.87 -18.27
C ARG A 149 -16.88 6.87 -19.07
N HIS A 150 -16.49 6.56 -20.29
CA HIS A 150 -17.27 5.69 -21.16
C HIS A 150 -17.10 4.22 -20.72
N PRO A 151 -18.18 3.42 -20.63
CA PRO A 151 -18.11 2.01 -20.16
C PRO A 151 -17.11 1.13 -20.92
N ALA A 152 -16.82 1.44 -22.19
CA ALA A 152 -15.83 0.72 -22.99
C ALA A 152 -14.40 0.78 -22.41
N TYR A 153 -14.09 1.80 -21.62
CA TYR A 153 -12.78 2.03 -20.99
C TYR A 153 -12.81 1.84 -19.46
N GLN A 154 -13.88 1.26 -18.92
CA GLN A 154 -14.08 1.13 -17.47
C GLN A 154 -12.94 0.35 -16.78
N ASP A 155 -12.43 -0.68 -17.47
CA ASP A 155 -11.39 -1.60 -16.97
C ASP A 155 -9.99 -1.22 -17.48
N TYR A 156 -9.83 -0.04 -18.07
CA TYR A 156 -8.54 0.48 -18.57
C TYR A 156 -7.85 1.28 -17.46
N PRO A 157 -6.51 1.40 -17.46
CA PRO A 157 -5.79 2.14 -16.44
C PRO A 157 -6.18 3.62 -16.46
N VAL A 158 -6.32 4.22 -15.29
CA VAL A 158 -6.47 5.68 -15.18
C VAL A 158 -5.16 6.36 -15.61
N VAL A 159 -5.28 7.39 -16.43
CA VAL A 159 -4.17 8.22 -16.91
C VAL A 159 -4.55 9.70 -16.83
N GLY A 160 -3.60 10.61 -17.06
CA GLY A 160 -3.82 12.03 -16.81
C GLY A 160 -3.84 12.37 -15.31
N VAL A 161 -3.29 11.48 -14.48
CA VAL A 161 -3.17 11.65 -13.04
C VAL A 161 -1.74 12.02 -12.65
N SER A 162 -1.63 13.03 -11.80
CA SER A 162 -0.37 13.43 -11.18
C SER A 162 0.02 12.51 -10.03
N TRP A 163 1.28 12.59 -9.59
CA TRP A 163 1.75 11.83 -8.44
C TRP A 163 1.00 12.22 -7.16
N GLU A 164 0.70 13.52 -6.99
CA GLU A 164 -0.01 14.00 -5.81
C GLU A 164 -1.46 13.47 -5.75
N GLN A 165 -2.16 13.45 -6.88
CA GLN A 165 -3.49 12.84 -6.99
C GLN A 165 -3.42 11.34 -6.67
N ALA A 166 -2.44 10.61 -7.22
CA ALA A 166 -2.25 9.20 -6.95
C ALA A 166 -1.99 8.90 -5.45
N ALA A 167 -1.18 9.73 -4.79
CA ALA A 167 -0.92 9.62 -3.34
C ALA A 167 -2.21 9.85 -2.52
N ARG A 168 -2.99 10.89 -2.85
CA ARG A 168 -4.28 11.17 -2.16
C ARG A 168 -5.32 10.07 -2.39
N TYR A 169 -5.32 9.44 -3.56
CA TYR A 169 -6.14 8.25 -3.81
C TYR A 169 -5.76 7.09 -2.87
N CYS A 170 -4.47 6.86 -2.60
CA CYS A 170 -4.04 5.86 -1.63
C CYS A 170 -4.53 6.18 -0.21
N ASP A 171 -4.46 7.43 0.21
CA ASP A 171 -4.98 7.88 1.51
C ASP A 171 -6.50 7.65 1.60
N TRP A 172 -7.24 8.07 0.57
CA TRP A 172 -8.68 7.81 0.47
C TRP A 172 -9.02 6.33 0.55
N ARG A 173 -8.29 5.48 -0.18
CA ARG A 173 -8.51 4.03 -0.18
C ARG A 173 -8.29 3.43 1.20
N THR A 174 -7.29 3.91 1.94
CA THR A 174 -7.05 3.54 3.34
C THR A 174 -8.29 3.78 4.19
N ASP A 175 -8.83 4.99 4.12
CA ASP A 175 -9.99 5.40 4.90
C ASP A 175 -11.24 4.63 4.50
N ARG A 176 -11.48 4.48 3.19
CA ARG A 176 -12.64 3.77 2.65
C ARG A 176 -12.66 2.30 3.07
N VAL A 177 -11.52 1.61 2.99
CA VAL A 177 -11.41 0.19 3.37
C VAL A 177 -11.53 0.01 4.88
N ASN A 178 -10.88 0.85 5.67
CA ASN A 178 -10.96 0.77 7.13
C ASN A 178 -12.36 1.14 7.64
N GLU A 179 -13.02 2.14 7.08
CA GLU A 179 -14.41 2.46 7.41
C GLU A 179 -15.35 1.29 7.07
N LEU A 180 -15.19 0.69 5.88
CA LEU A 180 -15.96 -0.47 5.47
C LEU A 180 -15.78 -1.64 6.45
N LEU A 181 -14.54 -1.87 6.91
CA LEU A 181 -14.24 -2.92 7.85
C LEU A 181 -14.84 -2.64 9.24
N LEU A 182 -14.70 -1.42 9.75
CA LEU A 182 -15.24 -1.02 11.07
C LEU A 182 -16.77 -1.07 11.10
N ARG A 183 -17.43 -0.48 10.11
CA ARG A 183 -18.91 -0.46 10.02
C ARG A 183 -19.47 -1.83 9.64
N GLY A 184 -18.83 -2.54 8.71
CA GLY A 184 -19.25 -3.86 8.26
C GLY A 184 -19.16 -4.93 9.35
N GLN A 185 -18.15 -4.84 10.24
CA GLN A 185 -18.03 -5.73 11.39
C GLN A 185 -18.83 -5.26 12.62
N GLY A 186 -19.45 -4.08 12.55
CA GLY A 186 -20.33 -3.52 13.58
C GLY A 186 -19.61 -2.83 14.74
N TYR A 187 -18.32 -2.50 14.59
CA TYR A 187 -17.57 -1.70 15.58
C TYR A 187 -18.00 -0.23 15.58
N MET A 188 -18.42 0.27 14.42
CA MET A 188 -19.07 1.57 14.23
C MET A 188 -20.52 1.39 13.81
N THR A 189 -21.31 2.47 13.82
CA THR A 189 -22.68 2.49 13.31
C THR A 189 -22.70 2.02 11.84
N SER A 190 -23.67 1.17 11.47
CA SER A 190 -23.70 0.57 10.14
C SER A 190 -24.02 1.60 9.05
N PHE A 191 -23.57 1.38 7.80
CA PHE A 191 -23.95 2.27 6.68
C PHE A 191 -25.47 2.39 6.50
N ARG A 192 -26.22 1.33 6.80
CA ARG A 192 -27.67 1.33 6.71
C ARG A 192 -28.30 2.31 7.70
N ASP A 193 -27.79 2.32 8.93
CA ASP A 193 -28.28 3.18 10.01
C ASP A 193 -27.87 4.64 9.77
N VAL A 194 -26.65 4.89 9.30
CA VAL A 194 -26.14 6.24 8.95
C VAL A 194 -26.87 6.84 7.75
N ASN A 195 -27.21 6.02 6.74
CA ASN A 195 -27.88 6.47 5.52
C ASN A 195 -29.43 6.43 5.62
N GLY A 196 -30.00 6.30 6.82
CA GLY A 196 -31.43 6.50 7.05
C GLY A 196 -32.36 5.37 6.60
N LYS A 197 -31.87 4.18 6.20
CA LYS A 197 -32.73 3.01 5.85
C LYS A 197 -32.95 2.06 7.03
N GLY A 198 -32.99 2.61 8.24
CA GLY A 198 -33.20 1.90 9.50
C GLY A 198 -34.66 1.84 9.97
N ALA A 199 -35.66 1.87 9.08
CA ALA A 199 -37.07 1.70 9.48
C ALA A 199 -37.57 0.28 9.12
N GLY A 200 -37.19 -0.69 9.94
CA GLY A 200 -38.01 -1.88 10.18
C GLY A 200 -38.71 -1.68 11.53
N ASN A 201 -40.01 -1.98 11.60
CA ASN A 201 -40.91 -1.70 12.73
C ASN A 201 -40.24 -1.91 14.11
N GLY A 202 -39.86 -0.81 14.78
CA GLY A 202 -39.32 -0.80 16.14
C GLY A 202 -37.97 -0.10 16.39
N ALA A 203 -37.44 0.72 15.47
CA ALA A 203 -36.17 1.42 15.68
C ALA A 203 -36.34 2.82 16.32
N THR A 204 -35.76 2.99 17.50
CA THR A 204 -35.44 4.26 18.16
C THR A 204 -34.50 5.10 17.28
N THR A 205 -34.81 6.39 17.09
CA THR A 205 -34.01 7.50 16.51
C THR A 205 -32.87 7.11 15.56
N ALA A 206 -33.02 7.44 14.27
CA ALA A 206 -31.96 7.34 13.28
C ALA A 206 -30.65 7.94 13.81
N ALA A 207 -29.53 7.21 13.68
CA ALA A 207 -28.23 7.73 14.05
C ALA A 207 -27.93 8.96 13.17
N ALA A 208 -27.57 10.09 13.79
CA ALA A 208 -27.23 11.31 13.05
C ALA A 208 -26.10 11.00 12.07
N ARG A 209 -26.26 11.41 10.80
CA ARG A 209 -25.21 11.26 9.80
C ARG A 209 -23.97 12.03 10.29
N PRO A 210 -22.77 11.41 10.28
CA PRO A 210 -21.54 12.11 10.63
C PRO A 210 -21.40 13.39 9.79
N THR A 211 -21.02 14.48 10.44
CA THR A 211 -20.81 15.79 9.79
C THR A 211 -19.57 15.79 8.89
N GLU A 212 -18.59 14.95 9.21
CA GLU A 212 -17.31 14.84 8.51
C GLU A 212 -17.13 13.40 8.00
N PRO A 213 -16.48 13.20 6.84
CA PRO A 213 -16.13 11.87 6.35
C PRO A 213 -15.15 11.15 7.29
N PHE A 214 -15.08 9.82 7.18
CA PHE A 214 -14.18 9.03 8.01
C PHE A 214 -12.71 9.22 7.60
N ASN A 215 -11.83 9.37 8.60
CA ASN A 215 -10.39 9.29 8.44
C ASN A 215 -9.77 8.37 9.52
N THR A 216 -8.89 7.47 9.09
CA THR A 216 -8.29 6.41 9.93
C THR A 216 -7.42 6.98 11.02
N ASP A 217 -6.62 8.00 10.72
CA ASP A 217 -5.67 8.58 11.66
C ASP A 217 -6.35 9.40 12.75
N ILE A 218 -7.36 10.17 12.35
CA ILE A 218 -8.22 10.92 13.27
C ILE A 218 -9.02 9.93 14.15
N TYR A 219 -9.46 8.79 13.61
CA TYR A 219 -10.09 7.70 14.38
C TYR A 219 -9.16 7.09 15.42
N LEU A 220 -7.92 6.76 15.02
CA LEU A 220 -6.92 6.20 15.93
C LEU A 220 -6.46 7.18 17.01
N ASN A 221 -6.52 8.50 16.75
CA ASN A 221 -6.25 9.54 17.74
C ASN A 221 -7.43 9.76 18.71
N GLY A 222 -8.56 9.05 18.56
CA GLY A 222 -9.70 9.10 19.47
C GLY A 222 -10.62 10.32 19.26
N GLN A 223 -10.50 11.03 18.13
CA GLN A 223 -11.35 12.17 17.82
C GLN A 223 -12.73 11.80 17.23
N TYR A 224 -13.02 10.51 17.11
CA TYR A 224 -14.35 9.99 16.76
C TYR A 224 -14.98 9.30 17.96
N ASP A 225 -16.29 9.48 18.16
CA ASP A 225 -17.07 8.74 19.17
C ASP A 225 -18.26 8.01 18.52
N ASP A 226 -17.99 7.20 17.48
CA ASP A 226 -18.99 6.34 16.84
C ASP A 226 -18.80 4.89 17.29
N LYS A 227 -19.66 4.44 18.20
CA LYS A 227 -19.62 3.10 18.80
C LYS A 227 -20.82 2.28 18.32
N GLY A 228 -20.55 1.28 17.49
CA GLY A 228 -21.55 0.35 16.97
C GLY A 228 -21.97 -0.73 17.98
N LYS A 229 -22.90 -1.60 17.55
CA LYS A 229 -23.46 -2.70 18.38
C LYS A 229 -22.41 -3.71 18.87
N ARG A 230 -21.28 -3.82 18.16
CA ARG A 230 -20.15 -4.70 18.47
C ARG A 230 -18.90 -3.93 18.88
N ALA A 231 -19.05 -2.67 19.32
CA ALA A 231 -17.95 -1.87 19.85
C ALA A 231 -17.14 -2.66 20.90
N MET A 232 -15.83 -2.45 20.90
CA MET A 232 -14.91 -3.24 21.71
C MET A 232 -15.11 -2.90 23.19
N LYS A 233 -15.01 -3.89 24.08
CA LYS A 233 -15.15 -3.65 25.52
C LYS A 233 -13.96 -2.85 26.04
N ASP A 234 -14.22 -1.82 26.84
CA ASP A 234 -13.18 -1.13 27.60
C ASP A 234 -12.99 -1.84 28.94
N LEU A 235 -11.79 -2.37 29.16
CA LEU A 235 -11.44 -3.06 30.41
C LEU A 235 -10.71 -2.14 31.39
N ASN A 236 -10.50 -0.87 31.05
CA ASN A 236 -9.88 0.10 31.95
C ASN A 236 -10.77 0.29 33.21
N PRO A 237 -10.26 0.02 34.44
CA PRO A 237 -11.02 0.17 35.67
C PRO A 237 -11.64 1.56 35.88
N THR A 238 -10.99 2.63 35.42
CA THR A 238 -11.47 4.01 35.62
C THR A 238 -12.66 4.35 34.72
N ASN A 239 -12.63 3.89 33.46
CA ASN A 239 -13.68 4.16 32.47
C ASN A 239 -14.86 3.19 32.64
N ALA A 240 -14.59 1.97 33.07
CA ALA A 240 -15.60 0.93 33.27
C ALA A 240 -16.56 1.20 34.43
N ASN A 241 -16.28 2.20 35.28
CA ASN A 241 -17.13 2.60 36.41
C ASN A 241 -17.93 3.90 36.14
N ASN A 242 -17.57 4.68 35.10
CA ASN A 242 -18.23 5.93 34.71
C ASN A 242 -18.90 5.75 33.33
N ALA A 243 -19.91 4.88 33.24
CA ALA A 243 -20.51 4.58 31.95
C ALA A 243 -21.73 5.46 31.65
N ALA A 244 -21.48 6.71 31.22
CA ALA A 244 -22.44 7.39 30.36
C ALA A 244 -22.55 6.60 29.06
N GLY A 245 -23.65 5.85 28.88
CA GLY A 245 -23.88 4.98 27.72
C GLY A 245 -23.71 3.48 27.95
N ALA A 246 -23.54 3.01 29.20
CA ALA A 246 -23.71 1.57 29.47
C ALA A 246 -25.14 1.15 29.15
N THR A 247 -25.33 0.39 28.08
CA THR A 247 -26.52 -0.45 27.95
C THR A 247 -26.46 -1.47 29.09
N ALA A 248 -27.53 -1.57 29.89
CA ALA A 248 -27.61 -2.47 31.03
C ALA A 248 -27.05 -3.87 30.70
N GLY A 249 -25.96 -4.26 31.37
CA GLY A 249 -25.32 -5.57 31.23
C GLY A 249 -24.14 -5.69 30.24
N LYS A 250 -23.75 -4.64 29.48
CA LYS A 250 -22.65 -4.72 28.48
C LYS A 250 -21.32 -4.08 28.89
N GLY A 251 -21.28 -3.30 29.97
CA GLY A 251 -20.07 -2.59 30.42
C GLY A 251 -19.67 -1.43 29.49
N ALA A 252 -18.61 -0.70 29.85
CA ALA A 252 -18.09 0.39 29.02
C ALA A 252 -17.49 -0.15 27.70
N THR A 253 -17.62 0.62 26.63
CA THR A 253 -17.10 0.30 25.29
C THR A 253 -16.15 1.37 24.78
N ARG A 254 -15.25 0.98 23.88
CA ARG A 254 -14.25 1.83 23.26
C ARG A 254 -14.19 1.59 21.75
N ASN A 255 -13.54 2.52 21.07
CA ASN A 255 -13.15 2.37 19.68
C ASN A 255 -12.07 1.29 19.51
N VAL A 256 -11.98 0.78 18.30
CA VAL A 256 -10.91 -0.12 17.87
C VAL A 256 -9.59 0.63 17.90
N ARG A 257 -8.54 -0.02 18.40
CA ARG A 257 -7.17 0.50 18.43
C ARG A 257 -6.28 -0.30 17.49
N LEU A 258 -5.08 0.21 17.23
CA LEU A 258 -4.10 -0.49 16.40
C LEU A 258 -3.77 -1.87 16.99
N GLU A 259 -3.64 -1.98 18.32
CA GLU A 259 -3.33 -3.22 19.04
C GLU A 259 -4.40 -4.32 18.88
N ASP A 260 -5.62 -3.98 18.49
CA ASP A 260 -6.66 -4.96 18.21
C ASP A 260 -6.39 -5.71 16.90
N GLY A 261 -5.54 -5.19 16.01
CA GLY A 261 -5.16 -5.84 14.76
C GLY A 261 -6.31 -6.00 13.76
N ILE A 262 -7.33 -5.14 13.86
CA ILE A 262 -8.53 -5.15 13.03
C ILE A 262 -8.34 -4.27 11.78
N LEU A 263 -7.74 -3.10 11.96
CA LEU A 263 -7.50 -2.13 10.88
C LEU A 263 -6.37 -2.59 9.96
N LYS A 264 -6.48 -2.22 8.68
CA LYS A 264 -5.44 -2.40 7.68
C LYS A 264 -4.43 -1.26 7.74
N GLN A 265 -3.20 -1.58 7.33
CA GLN A 265 -2.15 -0.57 7.16
C GLN A 265 -2.51 0.39 6.02
N PRO A 266 -1.91 1.60 6.00
CA PRO A 266 -2.17 2.54 4.93
C PRO A 266 -1.75 1.98 3.57
N TYR A 267 -2.62 2.19 2.57
CA TYR A 267 -2.23 2.09 1.18
C TYR A 267 -1.33 3.28 0.85
N ARG A 268 -0.37 3.05 -0.03
CA ARG A 268 0.57 4.05 -0.52
C ARG A 268 1.03 3.66 -1.91
N LEU A 269 1.73 4.55 -2.59
CA LEU A 269 2.51 4.14 -3.75
C LEU A 269 3.63 3.17 -3.30
N PRO A 270 3.98 2.17 -4.13
CA PRO A 270 5.14 1.33 -3.87
C PRO A 270 6.42 2.16 -3.90
N THR A 271 7.45 1.74 -3.17
CA THR A 271 8.79 2.30 -3.39
C THR A 271 9.33 1.82 -4.74
N GLU A 272 10.33 2.52 -5.27
CA GLU A 272 11.02 2.13 -6.50
C GLU A 272 11.57 0.70 -6.40
N ALA A 273 12.13 0.34 -5.24
CA ALA A 273 12.68 -1.00 -5.02
C ALA A 273 11.60 -2.07 -4.84
N GLU A 274 10.50 -1.76 -4.15
CA GLU A 274 9.34 -2.66 -4.06
C GLU A 274 8.76 -2.93 -5.45
N TRP A 275 8.62 -1.88 -6.27
CA TRP A 275 8.08 -1.99 -7.62
C TRP A 275 8.98 -2.86 -8.50
N GLU A 276 10.29 -2.63 -8.51
CA GLU A 276 11.23 -3.41 -9.33
C GLU A 276 11.31 -4.87 -8.89
N TYR A 277 11.38 -5.12 -7.57
CA TYR A 277 11.34 -6.46 -6.99
C TYR A 277 10.09 -7.23 -7.41
N ALA A 278 8.93 -6.58 -7.26
CA ALA A 278 7.65 -7.14 -7.64
C ALA A 278 7.54 -7.39 -9.14
N ALA A 279 8.05 -6.48 -9.98
CA ALA A 279 8.02 -6.58 -11.44
C ALA A 279 8.85 -7.78 -11.92
N LEU A 280 10.10 -7.93 -11.45
CA LEU A 280 10.96 -9.04 -11.84
C LEU A 280 10.35 -10.39 -11.43
N GLY A 281 9.73 -10.47 -10.24
CA GLY A 281 9.04 -11.67 -9.80
C GLY A 281 9.93 -12.91 -9.85
N LEU A 282 11.13 -12.84 -9.26
CA LEU A 282 12.12 -13.93 -9.34
C LEU A 282 11.73 -15.19 -8.55
N ILE A 283 10.63 -15.15 -7.80
CA ILE A 283 10.11 -16.29 -7.04
C ILE A 283 9.87 -17.54 -7.90
N GLY A 284 9.46 -17.40 -9.17
CA GLY A 284 9.29 -18.54 -10.08
C GLY A 284 10.61 -19.13 -10.59
N ASN A 285 11.71 -18.40 -10.44
CA ASN A 285 13.07 -18.80 -10.84
C ASN A 285 13.95 -19.15 -9.63
N THR A 286 13.38 -19.13 -8.43
CA THR A 286 14.10 -19.37 -7.17
C THR A 286 13.86 -20.80 -6.71
N GLU A 287 14.94 -21.53 -6.48
CA GLU A 287 14.91 -22.83 -5.79
C GLU A 287 15.70 -22.70 -4.49
N TYR A 288 15.02 -22.87 -3.36
CA TYR A 288 15.54 -22.53 -2.02
C TYR A 288 15.92 -21.04 -1.92
N GLU A 289 17.22 -20.73 -1.78
CA GLU A 289 17.77 -19.37 -1.76
C GLU A 289 18.61 -19.07 -3.01
N ASN A 290 18.55 -19.93 -4.04
CA ASN A 290 19.31 -19.77 -5.28
C ASN A 290 18.40 -19.36 -6.43
N ILE A 291 18.78 -18.31 -7.15
CA ILE A 291 18.12 -17.85 -8.38
C ILE A 291 18.83 -18.52 -9.56
N GLY A 292 18.14 -19.43 -10.24
CA GLY A 292 18.73 -20.20 -11.35
C GLY A 292 18.87 -19.39 -12.64
N GLU A 293 17.95 -18.45 -12.88
CA GLU A 293 17.91 -17.63 -14.10
C GLU A 293 17.48 -16.20 -13.78
N ASN A 294 18.25 -15.23 -14.28
CA ASN A 294 17.89 -13.81 -14.23
C ASN A 294 16.85 -13.46 -15.28
N LYS A 295 16.05 -12.44 -15.02
CA LYS A 295 15.06 -11.91 -15.97
C LYS A 295 15.43 -10.51 -16.46
N ILE A 296 15.11 -10.24 -17.73
CA ILE A 296 15.23 -8.91 -18.35
C ILE A 296 13.91 -8.14 -18.24
N TYR A 297 12.79 -8.86 -18.40
CA TYR A 297 11.42 -8.36 -18.31
C TYR A 297 10.65 -9.11 -17.20
N PRO A 298 9.42 -8.72 -16.84
CA PRO A 298 8.60 -9.44 -15.85
C PRO A 298 8.27 -10.91 -16.15
N TRP A 299 8.69 -11.44 -17.30
CA TRP A 299 8.51 -12.82 -17.72
C TRP A 299 9.85 -13.50 -18.03
N SER A 300 9.85 -14.83 -18.08
CA SER A 300 11.04 -15.61 -18.43
C SER A 300 11.35 -15.55 -19.92
N GLY A 301 12.63 -15.51 -20.26
CA GLY A 301 13.15 -15.42 -21.63
C GLY A 301 13.83 -14.09 -21.94
N LEU A 302 14.43 -14.01 -23.14
CA LEU A 302 15.25 -12.87 -23.56
C LEU A 302 14.48 -11.79 -24.35
N GLY A 303 13.30 -12.13 -24.88
CA GLY A 303 12.55 -11.29 -25.80
C GLY A 303 11.20 -10.83 -25.27
N VAL A 304 10.54 -9.96 -26.03
CA VAL A 304 9.20 -9.41 -25.75
C VAL A 304 8.06 -10.24 -26.33
N SER A 305 8.39 -11.36 -27.00
CA SER A 305 7.42 -12.26 -27.64
C SER A 305 7.47 -13.65 -27.03
N SER A 306 6.33 -14.32 -26.95
CA SER A 306 6.24 -15.69 -26.46
C SER A 306 7.05 -16.67 -27.33
N ALA A 307 7.84 -17.51 -26.66
CA ALA A 307 8.54 -18.64 -27.28
C ALA A 307 7.69 -19.93 -27.35
N LYS A 308 6.56 -19.98 -26.63
CA LYS A 308 5.73 -21.18 -26.50
C LYS A 308 5.12 -21.56 -27.85
N ARG A 309 5.17 -22.84 -28.22
CA ARG A 309 4.71 -23.34 -29.53
C ARG A 309 3.32 -22.83 -29.96
N LYS A 310 2.35 -22.77 -29.03
CA LYS A 310 0.97 -22.35 -29.31
C LYS A 310 0.78 -20.85 -29.47
N THR A 311 1.67 -20.04 -28.91
CA THR A 311 1.55 -18.57 -28.87
C THR A 311 2.79 -17.89 -29.43
N ARG A 312 3.56 -18.61 -30.25
CA ARG A 312 4.88 -18.17 -30.72
C ARG A 312 4.76 -16.85 -31.49
N GLY A 313 5.56 -15.87 -31.11
CA GLY A 313 5.57 -14.56 -31.76
C GLY A 313 4.46 -13.60 -31.31
N LEU A 314 3.57 -14.01 -30.40
CA LEU A 314 2.66 -13.08 -29.74
C LEU A 314 3.42 -12.20 -28.74
N MET A 315 3.17 -10.89 -28.76
CA MET A 315 3.74 -9.94 -27.82
C MET A 315 3.21 -10.24 -26.40
N LEU A 316 4.08 -10.06 -25.41
CA LEU A 316 3.80 -10.36 -24.00
C LEU A 316 3.36 -9.13 -23.20
N ALA A 317 3.38 -7.96 -23.82
CA ALA A 317 3.04 -6.67 -23.22
C ALA A 317 2.47 -5.72 -24.28
N ASN A 318 1.83 -4.64 -23.81
CA ASN A 318 1.35 -3.55 -24.64
C ASN A 318 2.41 -2.44 -24.71
N PHE A 319 3.03 -2.24 -25.86
CA PHE A 319 4.11 -1.27 -26.03
C PHE A 319 4.27 -0.89 -27.50
N LYS A 320 5.02 0.19 -27.75
CA LYS A 320 5.31 0.67 -29.10
C LYS A 320 6.40 -0.17 -29.76
N ARG A 321 6.04 -0.94 -30.79
CA ARG A 321 6.94 -1.90 -31.44
C ARG A 321 8.02 -1.20 -32.27
N THR A 322 7.64 -0.22 -33.08
CA THR A 322 8.57 0.62 -33.86
C THR A 322 8.00 2.04 -34.02
N LYS A 323 8.73 2.94 -34.70
CA LYS A 323 8.24 4.29 -34.99
C LYS A 323 7.03 4.20 -35.95
N GLY A 324 5.83 4.28 -35.39
CA GLY A 324 4.55 4.24 -36.13
C GLY A 324 3.81 2.91 -36.03
N ASP A 325 4.41 1.85 -35.49
CA ASP A 325 3.74 0.56 -35.24
C ASP A 325 3.36 0.46 -33.77
N TYR A 326 2.09 0.77 -33.47
CA TYR A 326 1.51 0.69 -32.14
C TYR A 326 0.71 -0.59 -31.90
N MET A 327 0.25 -1.26 -32.96
CA MET A 327 -0.66 -2.40 -32.79
C MET A 327 -0.55 -3.53 -33.82
N GLY A 328 0.44 -3.47 -34.71
CA GLY A 328 0.55 -4.35 -35.86
C GLY A 328 -0.38 -3.99 -37.02
N VAL A 329 -0.62 -4.98 -37.89
CA VAL A 329 -1.37 -4.81 -39.14
C VAL A 329 -2.83 -5.22 -38.92
N GLY A 330 -3.77 -4.47 -39.52
CA GLY A 330 -5.20 -4.75 -39.45
C GLY A 330 -5.54 -6.20 -39.79
N GLY A 331 -6.44 -6.80 -39.01
CA GLY A 331 -6.80 -8.22 -39.10
C GLY A 331 -5.88 -9.17 -38.32
N SER A 332 -4.75 -8.69 -37.80
CA SER A 332 -3.81 -9.48 -36.97
C SER A 332 -3.03 -8.59 -36.00
N LEU A 333 -3.77 -7.84 -35.18
CA LEU A 333 -3.17 -6.99 -34.14
C LEU A 333 -2.49 -7.86 -33.08
N ASN A 334 -1.17 -7.75 -32.96
CA ASN A 334 -0.38 -8.73 -32.22
C ASN A 334 -0.42 -8.49 -30.69
N ASP A 335 -0.17 -7.25 -30.29
CA ASP A 335 -0.31 -6.65 -28.95
C ASP A 335 -1.76 -6.16 -28.67
N LYS A 336 -2.64 -6.13 -29.67
CA LYS A 336 -4.09 -5.90 -29.51
C LYS A 336 -4.50 -4.51 -28.98
N GLY A 337 -3.57 -3.57 -28.82
CA GLY A 337 -3.87 -2.23 -28.29
C GLY A 337 -3.02 -1.17 -28.96
N GLY A 338 -3.65 -0.17 -29.59
CA GLY A 338 -2.95 0.98 -30.18
C GLY A 338 -2.68 2.10 -29.17
N LEU A 339 -3.31 1.98 -28.00
CA LEU A 339 -3.16 2.80 -26.80
C LEU A 339 -3.08 1.82 -25.62
N THR A 340 -3.46 2.25 -24.42
CA THR A 340 -3.73 1.38 -23.27
C THR A 340 -4.69 0.23 -23.61
N VAL A 341 -4.62 -0.84 -22.83
CA VAL A 341 -5.56 -1.97 -22.81
C VAL A 341 -6.12 -2.17 -21.40
N ALA A 342 -7.10 -3.07 -21.24
CA ALA A 342 -7.66 -3.38 -19.92
C ALA A 342 -6.57 -3.86 -18.95
N VAL A 343 -6.70 -3.51 -17.66
CA VAL A 343 -5.71 -3.76 -16.60
C VAL A 343 -5.45 -5.24 -16.30
N ARG A 344 -6.32 -6.14 -16.79
CA ARG A 344 -6.15 -7.61 -16.73
C ARG A 344 -5.84 -8.20 -18.11
N SER A 345 -5.03 -7.50 -18.90
CA SER A 345 -4.52 -8.00 -20.18
C SER A 345 -3.19 -8.72 -20.00
N TYR A 346 -2.85 -9.58 -20.95
CA TYR A 346 -1.63 -10.40 -20.94
C TYR A 346 -1.55 -11.38 -19.76
N LEU A 347 -0.38 -11.99 -19.59
CA LEU A 347 -0.12 -12.92 -18.51
C LEU A 347 0.44 -12.17 -17.31
N PRO A 348 0.00 -12.51 -16.09
CA PRO A 348 0.65 -11.98 -14.90
C PRO A 348 2.05 -12.58 -14.74
N ASN A 349 2.90 -11.89 -14.00
CA ASN A 349 4.20 -12.41 -13.59
C ASN A 349 4.06 -13.48 -12.49
N ASP A 350 5.17 -13.98 -11.95
CA ASP A 350 5.17 -15.10 -10.99
C ASP A 350 4.57 -14.75 -9.62
N PHE A 351 4.41 -13.46 -9.31
CA PHE A 351 3.65 -13.01 -8.14
C PHE A 351 2.15 -12.91 -8.43
N GLY A 352 1.71 -12.92 -9.68
CA GLY A 352 0.32 -12.70 -10.06
C GLY A 352 0.02 -11.26 -10.49
N LEU A 353 1.03 -10.43 -10.72
CA LEU A 353 0.86 -9.03 -11.08
C LEU A 353 0.76 -8.86 -12.60
N TYR A 354 -0.26 -8.15 -13.06
CA TYR A 354 -0.49 -7.85 -14.48
C TYR A 354 0.21 -6.55 -14.87
N ASN A 355 0.57 -6.45 -16.16
CA ASN A 355 1.08 -5.23 -16.80
C ASN A 355 2.23 -4.54 -16.05
N MET A 356 3.11 -5.28 -15.37
CA MET A 356 4.34 -4.71 -14.77
C MET A 356 5.32 -4.19 -15.84
N ALA A 357 5.05 -4.46 -17.12
CA ALA A 357 5.79 -3.95 -18.26
C ALA A 357 4.80 -3.54 -19.35
N GLY A 358 4.85 -2.27 -19.76
CA GLY A 358 3.98 -1.71 -20.78
C GLY A 358 2.62 -1.30 -20.24
N ASN A 359 1.67 -1.10 -21.15
CA ASN A 359 0.38 -0.48 -20.87
C ASN A 359 0.53 0.97 -20.40
N VAL A 360 0.81 1.22 -19.13
CA VAL A 360 1.13 2.55 -18.62
C VAL A 360 2.38 2.49 -17.74
N ASN A 361 3.16 3.56 -17.78
CA ASN A 361 4.14 3.81 -16.74
C ASN A 361 3.42 3.99 -15.39
N GLU A 362 4.11 3.70 -14.29
CA GLU A 362 3.53 3.77 -12.96
C GLU A 362 4.33 4.67 -12.04
N TRP A 363 3.64 5.61 -11.39
CA TRP A 363 4.20 6.40 -10.30
C TRP A 363 4.65 5.51 -9.13
N VAL A 364 5.84 5.81 -8.60
CA VAL A 364 6.34 5.22 -7.34
C VAL A 364 6.55 6.32 -6.31
N ALA A 365 6.69 5.96 -5.03
CA ALA A 365 6.78 6.91 -3.93
C ALA A 365 8.06 7.78 -3.96
N ASP A 366 9.12 7.27 -4.57
CA ASP A 366 10.47 7.83 -4.50
C ASP A 366 10.63 9.15 -5.27
N VAL A 367 11.42 10.04 -4.70
CA VAL A 367 11.95 11.23 -5.36
C VAL A 367 13.13 10.80 -6.24
N TYR A 368 13.17 11.31 -7.47
CA TYR A 368 14.23 11.00 -8.41
C TYR A 368 15.52 11.73 -8.06
N ARG A 369 16.62 10.98 -7.95
CA ARG A 369 17.99 11.48 -7.99
C ARG A 369 18.86 10.49 -8.75
N ALA A 370 19.82 11.01 -9.51
CA ALA A 370 20.75 10.17 -10.27
C ALA A 370 21.57 9.23 -9.35
N LYS A 371 22.03 9.74 -8.20
CA LYS A 371 22.93 9.03 -7.29
C LYS A 371 22.23 8.21 -6.19
N THR A 372 20.91 8.03 -6.26
CA THR A 372 20.17 7.29 -5.21
C THR A 372 20.76 5.90 -4.95
N PHE A 373 21.18 5.20 -6.00
CA PHE A 373 21.70 3.85 -5.89
C PHE A 373 22.99 3.72 -5.08
N GLU A 374 23.84 4.76 -5.11
CA GLU A 374 25.12 4.80 -4.37
C GLU A 374 24.89 4.94 -2.85
N ALA A 375 23.84 5.64 -2.44
CA ALA A 375 23.65 6.09 -1.06
C ALA A 375 22.46 5.46 -0.31
N ALA A 376 21.55 4.78 -1.00
CA ALA A 376 20.35 4.20 -0.39
C ALA A 376 20.70 3.15 0.69
N ASP A 377 19.74 2.75 1.53
CA ASP A 377 19.89 1.62 2.45
C ASP A 377 19.81 0.28 1.69
N ALA A 378 20.45 -0.77 2.20
CA ALA A 378 20.31 -2.10 1.66
C ALA A 378 18.97 -2.75 2.04
N PHE A 379 18.33 -2.31 3.12
CA PHE A 379 17.04 -2.84 3.58
C PHE A 379 15.91 -1.82 3.37
N ASN A 380 14.92 -2.18 2.54
CA ASN A 380 13.78 -1.33 2.16
C ASN A 380 14.19 0.08 1.74
N PRO A 381 15.04 0.23 0.70
CA PRO A 381 15.43 1.56 0.24
C PRO A 381 14.20 2.35 -0.20
N TYR A 382 14.14 3.58 0.30
CA TYR A 382 13.14 4.57 -0.04
C TYR A 382 13.79 5.95 -0.02
N ARG A 383 13.54 6.74 -1.05
CA ARG A 383 13.99 8.12 -1.13
C ARG A 383 12.82 9.10 -1.02
N GLY A 384 12.61 9.61 0.19
CA GLY A 384 11.73 10.75 0.45
C GLY A 384 12.47 12.09 0.42
N ASN A 385 11.74 13.19 0.63
CA ASN A 385 12.33 14.52 0.85
C ASN A 385 12.61 14.75 2.35
N PHE A 386 11.53 14.90 3.13
CA PHE A 386 11.58 15.17 4.56
C PHE A 386 10.84 14.08 5.30
N TYR A 387 11.26 13.79 6.53
CA TYR A 387 10.35 13.14 7.46
C TYR A 387 9.15 14.06 7.71
N GLN A 388 7.97 13.49 7.90
CA GLN A 388 6.75 14.24 8.13
C GLN A 388 6.08 13.80 9.42
N ASP A 389 5.63 14.77 10.21
CA ASP A 389 4.83 14.59 11.41
C ASP A 389 3.42 15.14 11.19
N LYS A 390 2.43 14.53 11.86
CA LYS A 390 1.07 15.08 11.94
C LYS A 390 1.09 16.29 12.86
N LYS A 391 0.61 17.43 12.36
CA LYS A 391 0.54 18.66 13.13
C LYS A 391 -0.45 18.48 14.29
N ILE A 392 -0.04 18.93 15.47
CA ILE A 392 -0.83 18.83 16.69
C ILE A 392 -1.53 20.17 16.91
N ALA A 393 -2.87 20.16 16.91
CA ALA A 393 -3.70 21.33 17.18
C ALA A 393 -3.73 21.70 18.67
N ASP A 394 -3.69 20.69 19.55
CA ASP A 394 -3.65 20.89 21.00
C ASP A 394 -2.59 19.98 21.61
N VAL A 395 -1.53 20.60 22.13
CA VAL A 395 -0.36 19.93 22.73
C VAL A 395 -0.74 19.18 24.01
N THR A 396 -1.79 19.61 24.72
CA THR A 396 -2.21 19.02 25.99
C THR A 396 -2.95 17.70 25.77
N THR A 397 -3.88 17.69 24.82
CA THR A 397 -4.66 16.47 24.49
C THR A 397 -3.98 15.61 23.42
N GLY A 398 -3.00 16.15 22.70
CA GLY A 398 -2.37 15.50 21.55
C GLY A 398 -3.29 15.42 20.34
N ARG A 399 -4.29 16.31 20.26
CA ARG A 399 -5.28 16.33 19.18
C ARG A 399 -4.60 16.74 17.87
N ILE A 400 -4.75 15.92 16.84
CA ILE A 400 -4.25 16.19 15.48
C ILE A 400 -5.07 17.32 14.83
N GLU A 401 -4.37 18.23 14.15
CA GLU A 401 -4.96 19.28 13.31
C GLU A 401 -5.48 18.68 12.00
N LYS A 402 -6.69 19.12 11.62
CA LYS A 402 -7.41 18.66 10.43
C LYS A 402 -7.47 19.78 9.40
N ASP A 403 -7.40 19.43 8.12
CA ASP A 403 -7.68 20.35 7.03
C ASP A 403 -9.19 20.42 6.69
N LYS A 404 -9.52 21.14 5.60
CA LYS A 404 -10.90 21.30 5.12
C LYS A 404 -11.57 19.99 4.67
N HIS A 405 -10.78 18.94 4.40
CA HIS A 405 -11.23 17.61 3.97
C HIS A 405 -11.11 16.56 5.07
N ASN A 406 -10.98 17.01 6.33
CA ASN A 406 -10.82 16.16 7.50
C ASN A 406 -9.62 15.19 7.41
N MET A 407 -8.58 15.58 6.66
CA MET A 407 -7.31 14.89 6.60
C MET A 407 -6.33 15.51 7.61
N PRO A 408 -5.42 14.72 8.21
CA PRO A 408 -4.36 15.24 9.05
C PRO A 408 -3.46 16.24 8.31
N VAL A 409 -3.24 17.42 8.89
CA VAL A 409 -2.25 18.37 8.35
C VAL A 409 -0.85 17.82 8.62
N MET A 410 -0.07 17.59 7.56
CA MET A 410 1.30 17.10 7.66
C MET A 410 2.29 18.26 7.68
N THR A 411 3.32 18.15 8.51
CA THR A 411 4.41 19.14 8.64
C THR A 411 5.76 18.45 8.60
N ALA A 412 6.82 19.17 8.20
CA ALA A 412 8.16 18.60 8.25
C ALA A 412 8.52 18.23 9.70
N ALA A 413 9.03 17.02 9.91
CA ALA A 413 9.35 16.52 11.23
C ALA A 413 10.46 17.35 11.86
N SER A 414 10.35 17.56 13.17
CA SER A 414 11.34 18.30 13.96
C SER A 414 12.55 17.45 14.37
N SER A 415 12.44 16.12 14.26
CA SER A 415 13.48 15.18 14.67
C SER A 415 13.34 13.84 13.94
N ALA A 416 14.47 13.22 13.59
CA ALA A 416 14.52 11.86 13.01
C ALA A 416 14.43 10.76 14.07
N ARG A 417 14.55 11.11 15.36
CA ARG A 417 14.43 10.20 16.50
C ARG A 417 13.36 10.64 17.47
N LYS A 418 12.91 9.72 18.32
CA LYS A 418 12.09 10.07 19.46
C LYS A 418 12.82 11.08 20.35
N GLN A 419 12.21 12.24 20.55
CA GLN A 419 12.66 13.22 21.51
C GLN A 419 12.34 12.75 22.94
N THR A 420 13.24 13.05 23.87
CA THR A 420 13.01 12.88 25.29
C THR A 420 11.89 13.82 25.77
N TRP A 421 11.29 13.51 26.92
CA TRP A 421 10.26 14.36 27.51
C TRP A 421 10.77 15.76 27.86
N ALA A 422 12.04 15.86 28.30
CA ALA A 422 12.69 17.14 28.57
C ALA A 422 12.89 17.97 27.29
N GLU A 423 13.36 17.34 26.20
CA GLU A 423 13.49 18.00 24.88
C GLU A 423 12.14 18.51 24.37
N LYS A 424 11.05 17.73 24.53
CA LYS A 424 9.70 18.17 24.14
C LYS A 424 9.21 19.36 24.94
N GLN A 425 9.38 19.35 26.26
CA GLN A 425 8.97 20.48 27.12
C GLN A 425 9.77 21.76 26.79
N ALA A 426 11.07 21.62 26.54
CA ALA A 426 11.91 22.74 26.13
C ALA A 426 11.47 23.32 24.78
N ALA A 427 11.07 22.47 23.83
CA ALA A 427 10.59 22.89 22.51
C ALA A 427 9.25 23.65 22.57
N VAL A 428 8.38 23.37 23.54
CA VAL A 428 7.12 24.11 23.75
C VAL A 428 7.37 25.54 24.27
N THR A 429 8.44 25.74 25.02
CA THR A 429 8.77 27.04 25.65
C THR A 429 9.61 27.92 24.74
N ALA A 430 10.40 27.31 23.86
CA ALA A 430 11.16 28.03 22.86
C ALA A 430 10.21 28.50 21.74
N ASN A 431 10.27 29.80 21.42
CA ASN A 431 9.59 30.37 20.26
C ASN A 431 10.35 29.92 18.98
N VAL A 432 10.26 28.62 18.67
CA VAL A 432 11.08 27.97 17.63
C VAL A 432 10.42 28.20 16.27
N ASP A 433 10.54 29.44 15.80
CA ASP A 433 10.63 29.73 14.36
C ASP A 433 12.08 29.51 13.85
N SER A 434 12.93 28.82 14.63
CA SER A 434 14.27 28.42 14.22
C SER A 434 14.22 27.17 13.33
N ALA A 435 13.88 27.46 12.08
CA ALA A 435 13.99 26.63 10.89
C ALA A 435 15.44 26.18 10.56
N ALA A 436 16.12 25.45 11.47
CA ALA A 436 17.49 24.97 11.23
C ALA A 436 17.66 23.44 11.29
N ASN A 437 16.70 22.67 11.81
CA ASN A 437 16.80 21.21 11.92
C ASN A 437 15.70 20.49 11.14
N LYS A 438 15.55 20.80 9.84
CA LYS A 438 14.74 19.93 8.96
C LYS A 438 15.47 18.60 8.83
N THR A 439 14.89 17.52 9.36
CA THR A 439 15.46 16.19 9.19
C THR A 439 15.07 15.65 7.81
N TYR A 440 16.05 15.66 6.92
CA TYR A 440 15.93 15.06 5.60
C TYR A 440 15.83 13.54 5.73
N ALA A 441 14.85 12.94 5.05
CA ALA A 441 14.68 11.49 5.01
C ALA A 441 15.86 10.80 4.29
N ASP A 442 16.51 11.52 3.38
CA ASP A 442 17.64 11.08 2.56
C ASP A 442 19.00 11.64 3.01
N GLN A 443 19.08 12.29 4.18
CA GLN A 443 20.29 12.96 4.69
C GLN A 443 20.91 13.95 3.68
N ARG A 444 20.09 14.66 2.90
CA ARG A 444 20.55 15.69 1.97
C ARG A 444 21.52 16.67 2.64
N GLY A 445 22.61 16.99 1.93
CA GLY A 445 23.69 17.82 2.45
C GLY A 445 24.82 17.07 3.18
N TYR A 446 24.60 15.81 3.61
CA TYR A 446 25.65 14.97 4.22
C TYR A 446 26.22 13.92 3.25
N ARG A 447 25.33 13.19 2.53
CA ARG A 447 25.71 12.15 1.54
C ARG A 447 25.35 12.48 0.10
N ASP A 448 24.53 13.51 -0.07
CA ASP A 448 24.12 14.05 -1.36
C ASP A 448 24.17 15.58 -1.24
N PRO A 449 25.35 16.20 -1.42
CA PRO A 449 25.45 17.65 -1.42
C PRO A 449 24.57 18.16 -2.56
N ALA A 450 23.52 18.89 -2.21
CA ALA A 450 22.68 19.54 -3.20
C ALA A 450 23.61 20.46 -4.03
N ASN A 451 23.81 20.12 -5.30
CA ASN A 451 24.47 21.04 -6.20
C ASN A 451 23.58 22.29 -6.27
N GLU A 452 24.15 23.49 -6.10
CA GLU A 452 23.43 24.77 -6.16
C GLU A 452 22.62 24.93 -7.47
N LEU A 453 22.95 24.11 -8.47
CA LEU A 453 22.39 24.02 -9.81
C LEU A 453 21.06 23.22 -9.93
N TYR A 454 20.60 22.52 -8.88
CA TYR A 454 19.32 21.79 -8.90
C TYR A 454 18.13 22.75 -8.95
N GLY A 455 17.25 22.63 -9.95
CA GLY A 455 16.12 23.52 -10.17
C GLY A 455 16.44 24.85 -10.87
N GLU A 456 17.72 25.24 -10.99
CA GLU A 456 18.14 26.42 -11.74
C GLU A 456 18.54 26.09 -13.19
N ILE A 457 19.35 25.04 -13.39
CA ILE A 457 19.74 24.57 -14.73
C ILE A 457 19.29 23.12 -15.03
N THR A 458 18.91 22.36 -14.00
CA THR A 458 18.41 20.99 -14.15
C THR A 458 16.93 20.92 -13.84
N LEU A 459 16.17 20.11 -14.60
CA LEU A 459 14.76 19.83 -14.33
C LEU A 459 14.54 18.96 -13.08
N ILE A 460 15.62 18.51 -12.41
CA ILE A 460 15.54 17.67 -11.22
C ILE A 460 15.36 18.56 -9.99
N THR A 461 14.25 18.38 -9.29
CA THR A 461 13.89 19.13 -8.08
C THR A 461 13.39 18.18 -6.98
N ASP A 462 13.02 18.72 -5.83
CA ASP A 462 12.34 17.97 -4.75
C ASP A 462 10.96 17.44 -5.16
N LYS A 463 10.40 17.99 -6.22
CA LYS A 463 9.14 17.57 -6.79
C LYS A 463 9.29 16.52 -7.88
N SER A 464 10.51 16.22 -8.33
CA SER A 464 10.74 15.20 -9.35
C SER A 464 10.52 13.81 -8.79
N ARG A 465 9.51 13.10 -9.28
CA ARG A 465 9.13 11.75 -8.82
C ARG A 465 9.49 10.71 -9.86
N VAL A 466 9.80 9.52 -9.38
CA VAL A 466 10.16 8.39 -10.24
C VAL A 466 8.88 7.76 -10.81
N TYR A 467 8.95 7.33 -12.06
CA TYR A 467 7.98 6.42 -12.66
C TYR A 467 8.67 5.32 -13.48
N LYS A 468 8.05 4.15 -13.59
CA LYS A 468 8.66 2.91 -14.12
C LYS A 468 7.68 2.06 -14.94
N GLY A 469 8.20 1.07 -15.65
CA GLY A 469 7.42 0.01 -16.33
C GLY A 469 7.19 0.19 -17.83
N GLY A 470 7.31 1.41 -18.36
CA GLY A 470 7.06 1.70 -19.76
C GLY A 470 5.57 1.68 -20.10
N SER A 471 5.17 2.36 -21.17
CA SER A 471 3.78 2.50 -21.60
C SER A 471 3.53 1.96 -23.00
N TRP A 472 2.27 2.05 -23.43
CA TRP A 472 1.82 1.82 -24.81
C TRP A 472 2.55 2.69 -25.85
N ASP A 473 3.13 3.84 -25.46
CA ASP A 473 3.90 4.73 -26.36
C ASP A 473 5.42 4.56 -26.23
N ASP A 474 5.87 3.66 -25.35
CA ASP A 474 7.28 3.39 -25.13
C ASP A 474 7.76 2.16 -25.90
N GLN A 475 9.03 2.21 -26.30
CA GLN A 475 9.70 1.06 -26.91
C GLN A 475 10.13 0.02 -25.88
N ALA A 476 10.42 -1.19 -26.35
CA ALA A 476 10.79 -2.36 -25.56
C ALA A 476 11.86 -2.09 -24.47
N LEU A 477 12.78 -1.15 -24.72
CA LEU A 477 13.79 -0.74 -23.73
C LEU A 477 13.20 -0.38 -22.37
N TRP A 478 12.12 0.41 -22.37
CA TRP A 478 11.51 0.97 -21.17
C TRP A 478 10.66 -0.03 -20.39
N LEU A 479 10.37 -1.19 -20.99
CA LEU A 479 9.66 -2.30 -20.34
C LEU A 479 10.54 -3.03 -19.33
N ASN A 480 11.85 -2.79 -19.35
CA ASN A 480 12.77 -3.40 -18.41
C ASN A 480 12.57 -2.79 -17.01
N PRO A 481 12.30 -3.59 -15.96
CA PRO A 481 11.99 -3.07 -14.63
C PRO A 481 13.06 -2.18 -14.00
N ALA A 482 14.32 -2.37 -14.39
CA ALA A 482 15.44 -1.56 -13.92
C ALA A 482 15.42 -0.13 -14.47
N MET A 483 14.71 0.12 -15.57
CA MET A 483 14.60 1.47 -16.13
C MET A 483 13.83 2.39 -15.20
N ARG A 484 14.23 3.65 -15.18
CA ARG A 484 13.58 4.70 -14.40
C ARG A 484 13.58 5.99 -15.20
N ARG A 485 12.49 6.73 -15.09
CA ARG A 485 12.38 8.12 -15.54
C ARG A 485 11.80 8.97 -14.42
N PHE A 486 11.71 10.26 -14.66
CA PHE A 486 11.13 11.19 -13.70
C PHE A 486 10.33 12.27 -14.39
N MET A 487 9.40 12.82 -13.64
CA MET A 487 8.52 13.90 -14.02
C MET A 487 8.13 14.68 -12.75
N GLN A 488 7.70 15.94 -12.87
CA GLN A 488 7.30 16.67 -11.67
C GLN A 488 6.02 16.07 -11.09
N GLN A 489 5.89 16.11 -9.76
CA GLN A 489 4.79 15.46 -9.04
C GLN A 489 3.40 16.02 -9.36
N ASP A 490 3.33 17.23 -9.93
CA ASP A 490 2.14 17.97 -10.35
C ASP A 490 1.84 17.84 -11.86
N GLU A 491 2.70 17.19 -12.63
CA GLU A 491 2.50 16.92 -14.06
C GLU A 491 1.78 15.58 -14.29
N SER A 492 1.15 15.44 -15.45
CA SER A 492 0.46 14.22 -15.86
C SER A 492 0.52 13.99 -17.37
N THR A 493 0.37 12.73 -17.81
CA THR A 493 0.39 12.34 -19.23
C THR A 493 -0.60 11.21 -19.51
N ALA A 494 -0.86 10.95 -20.80
CA ALA A 494 -1.75 9.88 -21.27
C ALA A 494 -1.17 8.45 -21.10
N ASP A 495 0.04 8.35 -20.56
CA ASP A 495 0.80 7.11 -20.54
C ASP A 495 1.42 6.81 -19.16
N ILE A 496 1.07 7.60 -18.15
CA ILE A 496 1.40 7.37 -16.74
C ILE A 496 0.10 7.18 -15.94
N GLY A 497 0.03 6.06 -15.23
CA GLY A 497 -0.94 5.74 -14.19
C GLY A 497 -0.21 5.34 -12.91
N PHE A 498 -0.81 4.46 -12.11
CA PHE A 498 -0.19 3.95 -10.89
C PHE A 498 -0.91 2.70 -10.36
N ARG A 499 -0.28 2.07 -9.36
CA ARG A 499 -0.87 1.03 -8.53
C ARG A 499 -0.53 1.27 -7.06
N CYS A 500 -1.32 0.71 -6.14
CA CYS A 500 -1.04 0.86 -4.72
C CYS A 500 -0.24 -0.33 -4.16
N ALA A 501 0.40 -0.09 -3.03
CA ALA A 501 1.02 -1.07 -2.17
C ALA A 501 0.59 -0.84 -0.72
N MET A 502 0.76 -1.87 0.13
CA MET A 502 0.49 -1.80 1.56
C MET A 502 1.55 -2.62 2.30
N THR A 503 2.02 -2.09 3.43
CA THR A 503 3.04 -2.77 4.23
C THR A 503 2.47 -4.02 4.90
N MET A 504 3.23 -5.13 4.88
CA MET A 504 2.88 -6.33 5.62
C MET A 504 3.39 -6.26 7.05
N LEU A 505 2.54 -6.60 8.02
CA LEU A 505 2.92 -6.70 9.42
C LEU A 505 3.11 -8.16 9.84
N GLY A 506 4.11 -8.40 10.70
CA GLY A 506 4.39 -9.70 11.30
C GLY A 506 5.57 -10.41 10.64
N ALA A 507 5.54 -11.74 10.65
CA ALA A 507 6.61 -12.55 10.08
C ALA A 507 6.72 -12.33 8.57
N SER A 508 7.96 -12.15 8.08
CA SER A 508 8.27 -11.93 6.67
C SER A 508 7.90 -13.14 5.80
N GLU A 509 8.07 -14.36 6.32
CA GLU A 509 7.74 -15.56 5.56
C GLU A 509 6.22 -15.68 5.32
N ILE A 510 5.84 -15.79 4.05
CA ILE A 510 4.44 -15.97 3.64
C ILE A 510 4.13 -17.45 3.52
N ARG A 511 4.97 -18.20 2.80
CA ARG A 511 4.74 -19.61 2.47
C ARG A 511 5.65 -20.54 3.28
N SER A 512 5.32 -20.77 4.56
CA SER A 512 6.09 -21.66 5.43
C SER A 512 5.72 -23.16 5.33
N PHE A 513 4.64 -23.49 4.60
CA PHE A 513 4.15 -24.87 4.49
C PHE A 513 5.13 -25.73 3.66
N GLY A 514 5.57 -26.85 4.24
CA GLY A 514 6.51 -27.78 3.59
C GLY A 514 7.99 -27.39 3.67
N LYS A 515 8.32 -26.20 4.19
CA LYS A 515 9.70 -25.78 4.43
C LYS A 515 10.24 -26.35 5.76
N PRO A 516 11.52 -26.74 5.84
CA PRO A 516 12.13 -27.14 7.11
C PRO A 516 12.07 -26.02 8.15
N GLN A 517 11.64 -26.35 9.37
CA GLN A 517 11.53 -25.38 10.47
C GLN A 517 12.24 -25.92 11.71
N PHE A 518 12.99 -25.06 12.40
CA PHE A 518 13.57 -25.43 13.68
C PHE A 518 12.47 -25.70 14.70
N LYS A 519 12.48 -26.88 15.33
CA LYS A 519 11.58 -27.17 16.45
C LYS A 519 12.15 -26.50 17.71
N PRO A 520 11.44 -25.56 18.33
CA PRO A 520 11.91 -24.94 19.57
C PRO A 520 12.09 -26.02 20.64
N ARG A 521 13.30 -26.13 21.19
CA ARG A 521 13.56 -27.05 22.30
C ARG A 521 13.06 -26.41 23.59
N ALA A 522 12.32 -27.15 24.40
CA ALA A 522 11.94 -26.68 25.73
C ALA A 522 13.18 -26.54 26.60
N GLN A 523 13.26 -25.45 27.37
CA GLN A 523 14.31 -25.29 28.37
C GLN A 523 14.19 -26.42 29.40
N LYS A 524 15.31 -27.09 29.71
CA LYS A 524 15.33 -28.14 30.75
C LYS A 524 14.97 -27.50 32.09
N ALA A 525 14.05 -28.10 32.82
CA ALA A 525 13.70 -27.64 34.16
C ALA A 525 14.94 -27.67 35.06
N PHE A 526 15.14 -26.60 35.83
CA PHE A 526 16.17 -26.58 36.86
C PHE A 526 15.83 -27.64 37.92
N ARG A 527 16.64 -28.69 38.00
CA ARG A 527 16.56 -29.67 39.09
C ARG A 527 17.37 -29.10 40.25
N GLY A 528 16.71 -28.37 41.15
CA GLY A 528 17.34 -28.01 42.43
C GLY A 528 17.66 -29.29 43.19
N GLY A 529 18.94 -29.50 43.50
CA GLY A 529 19.35 -30.57 44.41
C GLY A 529 18.65 -30.37 45.76
N ARG A 530 18.02 -31.42 46.26
CA ARG A 530 17.56 -31.46 47.65
C ARG A 530 18.73 -31.72 48.57
#